data_AF-H5SU45-F1
#
_entry.id   AF-H5SU45-F1
#
_cell.length_a   1.000
_cell.length_b   1.000
_cell.length_c   1.000
_cell.angle_alpha   90.00
_cell.angle_beta   90.00
_cell.angle_gamma   90.00
#
_symmetry.space_group_name_H-M   'P 1'
#
loop_
_entity.id
_entity.type
_entity.pdbx_description
1 polymer ?
#
loop_
_entity_poly.entity_id
_entity_poly.type
_entity_poly.pdbx_seq_one_letter_code
_entity_poly.pdbx_strand_id
1 'polypeptide(L)'
;MHKVWIGIGLLTVALLLGGCQSQGGAQNVDDLRAKVAQLEQEVQDLKAQLAKGGSGLRIAYINAEKVFQDYKKTGEAVQRFRTEAEKKQNELKALQDKFKKGLMSEDEFQREAARLQQELQQLDLQLTAEIQGEMIKVVEQIAKERGYHWVTQRKDVVLYADPNALEDITYDVLKILNQGQ
;
A
#
# COMPACT_ATOMS: atom_id res chain seq x y z
N MET A 1 1.29 33.77 -14.81
CA MET A 1 0.35 34.86 -14.43
C MET A 1 -0.66 35.03 -15.54
N HIS A 2 -1.87 34.49 -15.42
CA HIS A 2 -3.00 34.89 -16.28
C HIS A 2 -4.28 34.86 -15.46
N LYS A 3 -4.74 36.06 -15.09
CA LYS A 3 -6.03 36.32 -14.46
C LYS A 3 -7.08 36.23 -15.57
N VAL A 4 -7.97 35.25 -15.49
CA VAL A 4 -9.17 35.22 -16.34
C VAL A 4 -10.25 36.02 -15.64
N TRP A 5 -10.56 37.15 -16.27
CA TRP A 5 -11.61 38.11 -15.93
C TRP A 5 -12.95 37.52 -16.42
N ILE A 6 -13.91 37.26 -15.54
CA ILE A 6 -15.30 37.05 -15.95
C ILE A 6 -16.09 38.22 -15.40
N GLY A 7 -16.38 39.16 -16.29
CA GLY A 7 -17.18 40.34 -16.02
C GLY A 7 -18.60 39.94 -15.63
N ILE A 8 -19.02 40.42 -14.46
CA ILE A 8 -20.42 40.41 -14.04
C ILE A 8 -21.14 41.44 -14.92
N GLY A 9 -21.80 40.95 -15.96
CA GLY A 9 -22.74 41.74 -16.75
C GLY A 9 -23.94 42.09 -15.87
N LEU A 10 -23.94 43.32 -15.34
CA LEU A 10 -25.10 43.99 -14.77
C LEU A 10 -26.16 44.12 -15.87
N LEU A 11 -27.11 43.19 -15.90
CA LEU A 11 -28.33 43.31 -16.69
C LEU A 11 -29.38 44.00 -15.82
N THR A 12 -29.44 45.32 -15.99
CA THR A 12 -30.53 46.17 -15.55
C THR A 12 -31.81 45.76 -16.28
N VAL A 13 -32.75 45.12 -15.57
CA VAL A 13 -34.10 44.90 -16.08
C VAL A 13 -34.99 46.03 -15.59
N ALA A 14 -35.37 46.88 -16.54
CA ALA A 14 -36.25 48.02 -16.36
C ALA A 14 -37.66 47.56 -15.96
N LEU A 15 -38.21 48.24 -14.95
CA LEU A 15 -39.63 48.23 -14.59
C LEU A 15 -40.45 48.79 -15.77
N LEU A 16 -41.27 47.97 -16.40
CA LEU A 16 -42.40 48.43 -17.20
C LEU A 16 -43.64 47.62 -16.84
N LEU A 17 -44.52 48.29 -16.08
CA LEU A 17 -45.89 47.91 -15.84
C LEU A 17 -46.65 48.01 -17.18
N GLY A 18 -47.17 46.89 -17.66
CA GLY A 18 -48.04 46.83 -18.83
C GLY A 18 -48.64 45.44 -18.93
N GLY A 19 -49.90 45.30 -18.50
CA GLY A 19 -50.62 44.03 -18.47
C GLY A 19 -50.77 43.41 -19.86
N CYS A 20 -50.42 42.12 -19.93
CA CYS A 20 -51.03 41.15 -20.83
C CYS A 20 -51.08 39.82 -20.07
N GLN A 21 -52.28 39.48 -19.58
CA GLN A 21 -52.58 38.15 -19.04
C GLN A 21 -52.53 37.15 -20.20
N SER A 22 -51.43 36.40 -20.31
CA SER A 22 -51.44 35.09 -20.95
C SER A 22 -51.53 34.02 -19.86
N GLN A 23 -52.76 33.56 -19.61
CA GLN A 23 -53.04 32.38 -18.79
C GLN A 23 -52.45 31.15 -19.51
N GLY A 24 -51.25 30.74 -19.10
CA GLY A 24 -50.55 29.58 -19.65
C GLY A 24 -49.03 29.63 -19.47
N GLY A 25 -48.46 30.84 -19.30
CA GLY A 25 -47.03 31.03 -19.06
C GLY A 25 -46.62 30.92 -17.59
N ALA A 26 -47.41 31.47 -16.66
CA ALA A 26 -47.02 31.55 -15.24
C ALA A 26 -46.86 30.17 -14.57
N GLN A 27 -47.80 29.23 -14.82
CA GLN A 27 -47.71 27.87 -14.28
C GLN A 27 -46.49 27.10 -14.82
N ASN A 28 -46.14 27.31 -16.09
CA ASN A 28 -44.95 26.68 -16.69
C ASN A 28 -43.65 27.27 -16.12
N VAL A 29 -43.62 28.56 -15.80
CA VAL A 29 -42.42 29.21 -15.24
C VAL A 29 -42.18 28.78 -13.79
N ASP A 30 -43.24 28.65 -13.00
CA ASP A 30 -43.13 28.18 -11.61
C ASP A 30 -42.72 26.70 -11.55
N ASP A 31 -43.28 25.85 -12.43
CA ASP A 31 -42.87 24.44 -12.57
C ASP A 31 -41.42 24.29 -13.05
N LEU A 32 -40.99 25.12 -14.01
CA LEU A 32 -39.60 25.16 -14.46
C LEU A 32 -38.65 25.60 -13.35
N ARG A 33 -39.02 26.60 -12.55
CA ARG A 33 -38.21 27.06 -11.41
C ARG A 33 -38.10 25.97 -10.34
N ALA A 34 -39.18 25.24 -10.07
CA ALA A 34 -39.15 24.11 -9.16
C ALA A 34 -38.24 22.99 -9.67
N LYS A 35 -38.29 22.66 -10.96
CA LYS A 35 -37.41 21.67 -11.60
C LYS A 35 -35.94 22.09 -11.58
N VAL A 36 -35.64 23.37 -11.81
CA VAL A 36 -34.26 23.89 -11.73
C VAL A 36 -33.73 23.78 -10.29
N ALA A 37 -34.52 24.15 -9.29
CA ALA A 37 -34.13 24.00 -7.89
C ALA A 37 -33.91 22.53 -7.50
N GLN A 38 -34.74 21.61 -8.02
CA GLN A 38 -34.56 20.18 -7.83
C GLN A 38 -33.29 19.66 -8.49
N LEU A 39 -33.02 20.05 -9.74
CA LEU A 39 -31.79 19.68 -10.45
C LEU A 39 -30.53 20.22 -9.77
N GLU A 40 -30.58 21.44 -9.26
CA GLU A 40 -29.49 22.02 -8.47
C GLU A 40 -29.23 21.21 -7.20
N GLN A 41 -30.31 20.79 -6.51
CA GLN A 41 -30.22 19.93 -5.34
C GLN A 41 -29.64 18.56 -5.68
N GLU A 42 -30.12 17.90 -6.74
CA GLU A 42 -29.61 16.61 -7.21
C GLU A 42 -28.13 16.71 -7.61
N VAL A 43 -27.69 17.79 -8.26
CA VAL A 43 -26.28 18.03 -8.58
C VAL A 43 -25.44 18.22 -7.33
N GLN A 44 -25.94 18.92 -6.31
CA GLN A 44 -25.24 19.05 -5.03
C GLN A 44 -25.15 17.72 -4.29
N ASP A 45 -26.23 16.94 -4.27
CA ASP A 45 -26.26 15.63 -3.64
C ASP A 45 -25.37 14.63 -4.38
N LEU A 46 -25.33 14.64 -5.72
CA LEU A 46 -24.40 13.87 -6.53
C LEU A 46 -22.94 14.28 -6.28
N LYS A 47 -22.64 15.59 -6.16
CA LYS A 47 -21.30 16.06 -5.79
C LYS A 47 -20.91 15.62 -4.38
N ALA A 48 -21.84 15.68 -3.43
CA ALA A 48 -21.64 15.21 -2.06
C ALA A 48 -21.48 13.68 -2.00
N GLN A 49 -22.22 12.93 -2.83
CA GLN A 49 -22.09 11.49 -2.97
C GLN A 49 -20.81 11.09 -3.68
N LEU A 50 -20.32 11.85 -4.68
CA LEU A 50 -19.00 11.64 -5.28
C LEU A 50 -17.87 11.96 -4.28
N ALA A 51 -18.05 12.98 -3.46
CA ALA A 51 -17.13 13.30 -2.37
C ALA A 51 -17.14 12.25 -1.25
N LYS A 52 -18.27 11.55 -1.03
CA LYS A 52 -18.43 10.48 -0.02
C LYS A 52 -18.18 9.06 -0.59
N GLY A 53 -18.29 8.89 -1.91
CA GLY A 53 -18.39 7.61 -2.61
C GLY A 53 -17.16 7.26 -3.46
N GLY A 54 -16.02 7.90 -3.23
CA GLY A 54 -14.80 7.51 -3.89
C GLY A 54 -13.62 8.40 -3.55
N SER A 55 -12.96 8.14 -2.42
CA SER A 55 -11.50 8.08 -2.55
C SER A 55 -11.26 6.88 -3.47
N GLY A 56 -11.04 7.12 -4.76
CA GLY A 56 -10.77 6.05 -5.72
C GLY A 56 -9.74 5.08 -5.14
N LEU A 57 -9.87 3.79 -5.48
CA LEU A 57 -8.99 2.74 -4.97
C LEU A 57 -7.52 3.19 -5.05
N ARG A 58 -6.93 3.52 -3.90
CA ARG A 58 -5.53 3.94 -3.80
C ARG A 58 -4.67 2.70 -3.61
N ILE A 59 -3.77 2.47 -4.55
CA ILE A 59 -2.88 1.32 -4.58
C ILE A 59 -1.45 1.84 -4.41
N ALA A 60 -0.65 1.14 -3.62
CA ALA A 60 0.78 1.35 -3.58
C ALA A 60 1.52 0.06 -3.94
N TYR A 61 2.81 0.19 -4.25
CA TYR A 61 3.72 -0.92 -4.26
C TYR A 61 4.97 -0.61 -3.46
N ILE A 62 5.62 -1.66 -2.99
CA ILE A 62 6.98 -1.62 -2.46
C ILE A 62 7.86 -2.45 -3.38
N ASN A 63 9.15 -2.14 -3.44
CA ASN A 63 10.17 -3.04 -3.95
C ASN A 63 10.76 -3.78 -2.74
N ALA A 64 10.19 -4.93 -2.39
CA ALA A 64 10.62 -5.70 -1.22
C ALA A 64 12.11 -6.07 -1.31
N GLU A 65 12.61 -6.47 -2.48
CA GLU A 65 14.02 -6.80 -2.68
C GLU A 65 14.94 -5.63 -2.32
N LYS A 66 14.60 -4.42 -2.77
CA LYS A 66 15.32 -3.21 -2.41
C LYS A 66 15.25 -2.92 -0.91
N VAL A 67 14.08 -3.13 -0.28
CA VAL A 67 13.96 -2.97 1.17
C VAL A 67 14.88 -3.95 1.90
N PHE A 68 14.89 -5.23 1.51
CA PHE A 68 15.80 -6.22 2.08
C PHE A 68 17.26 -5.81 1.90
N GLN A 69 17.67 -5.33 0.73
CA GLN A 69 19.04 -4.94 0.44
C GLN A 69 19.51 -3.70 1.23
N ASP A 70 18.65 -2.67 1.36
CA ASP A 70 19.03 -1.37 1.93
C ASP A 70 18.65 -1.22 3.42
N TYR A 71 17.93 -2.18 3.98
CA TYR A 71 17.57 -2.17 5.40
C TYR A 71 18.77 -2.58 6.26
N LYS A 72 19.18 -1.70 7.18
CA LYS A 72 20.41 -1.86 7.96
C LYS A 72 20.45 -3.16 8.78
N LYS A 73 19.34 -3.56 9.40
CA LYS A 73 19.31 -4.81 10.19
C LYS A 73 19.42 -6.06 9.32
N THR A 74 19.13 -5.99 8.02
CA THR A 74 19.32 -7.16 7.13
C THR A 74 20.78 -7.59 7.17
N GLY A 75 21.73 -6.66 7.16
CA GLY A 75 23.16 -6.99 7.24
C GLY A 75 23.52 -7.74 8.53
N GLU A 76 23.05 -7.24 9.68
CA GLU A 76 23.29 -7.86 10.99
C GLU A 76 22.62 -9.24 11.10
N ALA A 77 21.38 -9.34 10.64
CA ALA A 77 20.61 -10.57 10.68
C ALA A 77 21.19 -11.64 9.73
N VAL A 78 21.63 -11.24 8.53
CA VAL A 78 22.40 -12.10 7.61
C VAL A 78 23.71 -12.54 8.23
N GLN A 79 24.42 -11.67 8.95
CA GLN A 79 25.67 -12.05 9.60
C GLN A 79 25.44 -13.05 10.74
N ARG A 80 24.42 -12.83 11.59
CA ARG A 80 24.00 -13.80 12.62
C ARG A 80 23.66 -15.15 12.01
N PHE A 81 22.88 -15.16 10.93
CA PHE A 81 22.53 -16.37 10.20
C PHE A 81 23.77 -17.08 9.65
N ARG A 82 24.72 -16.37 9.01
CA ARG A 82 25.96 -16.96 8.51
C ARG A 82 26.75 -17.64 9.63
N THR A 83 26.91 -16.98 10.77
CA THR A 83 27.62 -17.54 11.92
C THR A 83 26.95 -18.81 12.45
N GLU A 84 25.63 -18.81 12.63
CA GLU A 84 24.91 -19.99 13.09
C GLU A 84 24.88 -21.11 12.03
N ALA A 85 24.74 -20.77 10.76
CA ALA A 85 24.78 -21.73 9.66
C ALA A 85 26.16 -22.40 9.53
N GLU A 86 27.25 -21.63 9.67
CA GLU A 86 28.61 -22.17 9.72
C GLU A 86 28.81 -23.11 10.90
N LYS A 87 28.31 -22.75 12.08
CA LYS A 87 28.34 -23.60 13.27
C LYS A 87 27.61 -24.92 13.02
N LYS A 88 26.41 -24.89 12.45
CA LYS A 88 25.62 -26.09 12.12
C LYS A 88 26.27 -26.94 11.02
N GLN A 89 26.90 -26.32 10.03
CA GLN A 89 27.69 -27.05 9.03
C GLN A 89 28.91 -27.74 9.65
N ASN A 90 29.58 -27.09 10.60
CA ASN A 90 30.69 -27.70 11.33
C ASN A 90 30.22 -28.85 12.23
N GLU A 91 29.06 -28.71 12.90
CA GLU A 91 28.41 -29.80 13.64
C GLU A 91 28.11 -31.00 12.73
N LEU A 92 27.60 -30.76 11.51
CA LEU A 92 27.32 -31.81 10.54
C LEU A 92 28.59 -32.51 10.04
N LYS A 93 29.67 -31.76 9.78
CA LYS A 93 30.98 -32.34 9.42
C LYS A 93 31.54 -33.21 10.56
N ALA A 94 31.48 -32.71 11.80
CA ALA A 94 31.91 -33.48 12.96
C ALA A 94 31.07 -34.76 13.15
N LEU A 95 29.77 -34.68 12.87
CA LEU A 95 28.86 -35.84 12.88
C LEU A 95 29.27 -36.87 11.82
N GLN A 96 29.54 -36.43 10.59
CA GLN A 96 30.03 -37.29 9.51
C GLN A 96 31.37 -37.96 9.86
N ASP A 97 32.29 -37.24 10.50
CA ASP A 97 33.57 -37.80 10.91
C ASP A 97 33.42 -38.84 12.02
N LYS A 98 32.50 -38.64 12.98
CA LYS A 98 32.18 -39.65 14.00
C LYS A 98 31.61 -40.92 13.37
N PHE A 99 30.70 -40.78 12.41
CA PHE A 99 30.15 -41.91 11.68
C PHE A 99 31.22 -42.68 10.90
N LYS A 100 32.08 -41.98 10.14
CA LYS A 100 33.19 -42.61 9.41
C LYS A 100 34.19 -43.34 10.31
N LYS A 101 34.38 -42.87 11.54
CA LYS A 101 35.25 -43.51 12.54
C LYS A 101 34.58 -44.68 13.28
N GLY A 102 33.32 -45.00 12.98
CA GLY A 102 32.56 -46.03 13.67
C GLY A 102 32.21 -45.67 15.12
N LEU A 103 32.24 -44.38 15.47
CA LEU A 103 31.95 -43.88 16.81
C LEU A 103 30.46 -43.61 17.05
N MET A 104 29.62 -43.83 16.03
CA MET A 104 28.16 -43.73 16.12
C MET A 104 27.50 -44.71 15.15
N SER A 105 26.28 -45.13 15.46
CA SER A 105 25.46 -45.96 14.57
C SER A 105 24.87 -45.15 13.41
N GLU A 106 24.42 -45.85 12.37
CA GLU A 106 23.72 -45.24 11.23
C GLU A 106 22.42 -44.55 11.66
N ASP A 107 21.63 -45.18 12.53
CA ASP A 107 20.38 -44.61 13.04
C ASP A 107 20.63 -43.30 13.82
N GLU A 108 21.67 -43.27 14.66
CA GLU A 108 22.06 -42.06 15.38
C GLU A 108 22.52 -40.96 14.42
N PHE A 109 23.30 -41.31 13.40
CA PHE A 109 23.75 -40.38 12.39
C PHE A 109 22.57 -39.76 11.62
N GLN A 110 21.64 -40.59 11.14
CA GLN A 110 20.48 -40.12 10.37
C GLN A 110 19.60 -39.19 11.21
N ARG A 111 19.31 -39.54 12.47
CA ARG A 111 18.50 -38.70 13.37
C ARG A 111 19.16 -37.33 13.62
N GLU A 112 20.44 -37.33 13.96
CA GLU A 112 21.15 -36.07 14.26
C GLU A 112 21.35 -35.21 13.00
N ALA A 113 21.63 -35.82 11.86
CA ALA A 113 21.74 -35.12 10.58
C ALA A 113 20.41 -34.46 10.19
N ALA A 114 19.29 -35.18 10.33
CA ALA A 114 17.96 -34.65 10.07
C ALA A 114 17.61 -33.49 11.01
N ARG A 115 17.92 -33.62 12.31
CA ARG A 115 17.74 -32.54 13.30
C ARG A 115 18.51 -31.28 12.90
N LEU A 116 19.79 -31.41 12.55
CA LEU A 116 20.63 -30.27 12.14
C LEU A 116 20.14 -29.61 10.85
N GLN A 117 19.64 -30.39 9.88
CA GLN A 117 19.03 -29.85 8.67
C GLN A 117 17.74 -29.09 8.98
N GLN A 118 16.90 -29.62 9.86
CA GLN A 118 15.68 -28.93 10.29
C GLN A 118 16.00 -27.62 11.02
N GLU A 119 16.99 -27.61 11.91
CA GLU A 119 17.43 -26.39 12.61
C GLU A 119 17.93 -25.33 11.62
N LEU A 120 18.70 -25.71 10.60
CA LEU A 120 19.13 -24.81 9.54
C LEU A 120 17.95 -24.20 8.76
N GLN A 121 16.95 -25.01 8.42
CA GLN A 121 15.74 -24.52 7.75
C GLN A 121 14.93 -23.58 8.64
N GLN A 122 14.79 -23.90 9.92
CA GLN A 122 14.10 -23.05 10.89
C GLN A 122 14.79 -21.70 11.06
N LEU A 123 16.12 -21.69 11.09
CA LEU A 123 16.91 -20.47 11.19
C LEU A 123 16.70 -19.54 9.98
N ASP A 124 16.64 -20.11 8.77
CA ASP A 124 16.38 -19.36 7.53
C ASP A 124 14.98 -18.74 7.51
N LEU A 125 13.97 -19.51 7.94
CA LEU A 125 12.59 -19.04 8.08
C LEU A 125 12.45 -17.93 9.13
N GLN A 126 13.14 -18.06 10.27
CA GLN A 126 13.12 -17.06 11.33
C GLN A 126 13.74 -15.74 10.88
N LEU A 127 14.89 -15.79 10.20
CA LEU A 127 15.53 -14.61 9.62
C LEU A 127 14.58 -13.87 8.66
N THR A 128 13.99 -14.63 7.73
CA THR A 128 13.07 -14.06 6.74
C THR A 128 11.83 -13.45 7.41
N ALA A 129 11.26 -14.15 8.40
CA ALA A 129 10.07 -13.69 9.11
C ALA A 129 10.32 -12.44 9.97
N GLU A 130 11.47 -12.32 10.63
CA GLU A 130 11.85 -11.15 11.44
C GLU A 130 11.87 -9.89 10.58
N ILE A 131 12.63 -9.92 9.48
CA ILE A 131 12.77 -8.77 8.57
C ILE A 131 11.44 -8.45 7.89
N GLN A 132 10.74 -9.48 7.38
CA GLN A 132 9.46 -9.30 6.71
C GLN A 132 8.40 -8.74 7.68
N GLY A 133 8.42 -9.16 8.95
CA GLY A 133 7.50 -8.67 9.97
C GLY A 133 7.69 -7.19 10.28
N GLU A 134 8.93 -6.71 10.40
CA GLU A 134 9.21 -5.28 10.57
C GLU A 134 8.77 -4.47 9.35
N MET A 135 9.07 -4.96 8.14
CA MET A 135 8.63 -4.33 6.89
C MET A 135 7.10 -4.23 6.81
N ILE A 136 6.37 -5.32 7.10
CA ILE A 136 4.90 -5.34 7.04
C ILE A 136 4.30 -4.32 8.01
N LYS A 137 4.83 -4.20 9.24
CA LYS A 137 4.35 -3.22 10.22
C LYS A 137 4.47 -1.78 9.71
N VAL A 138 5.61 -1.45 9.11
CA VAL A 138 5.85 -0.12 8.53
C VAL A 138 4.94 0.13 7.32
N VAL A 139 4.77 -0.87 6.46
CA VAL A 139 3.85 -0.80 5.32
C VAL A 139 2.41 -0.57 5.78
N GLU A 140 1.96 -1.29 6.81
CA GLU A 140 0.62 -1.14 7.39
C GLU A 140 0.42 0.25 7.98
N GLN A 141 1.43 0.79 8.68
CA GLN A 141 1.41 2.15 9.19
C GLN A 141 1.23 3.16 8.05
N ILE A 142 2.08 3.10 7.02
CA ILE A 142 2.00 4.00 5.86
C ILE A 142 0.64 3.87 5.16
N ALA A 143 0.15 2.64 4.99
CA ALA A 143 -1.14 2.37 4.36
C ALA A 143 -2.30 3.02 5.10
N LYS A 144 -2.33 2.90 6.44
CA LYS A 144 -3.34 3.53 7.29
C LYS A 144 -3.25 5.06 7.25
N GLU A 145 -2.05 5.61 7.38
CA GLU A 145 -1.84 7.06 7.42
C GLU A 145 -2.16 7.75 6.09
N ARG A 146 -1.84 7.09 4.97
CA ARG A 146 -2.03 7.65 3.62
C ARG A 146 -3.30 7.17 2.93
N GLY A 147 -4.06 6.25 3.53
CA GLY A 147 -5.31 5.72 2.98
C GLY A 147 -5.11 4.83 1.74
N TYR A 148 -4.04 4.02 1.72
CA TYR A 148 -3.92 2.95 0.72
C TYR A 148 -4.82 1.78 1.12
N HIS A 149 -5.52 1.24 0.14
CA HIS A 149 -6.40 0.09 0.31
C HIS A 149 -5.68 -1.22 -0.02
N TRP A 150 -4.61 -1.13 -0.83
CA TRP A 150 -3.84 -2.26 -1.30
C TRP A 150 -2.38 -1.85 -1.47
N VAL A 151 -1.46 -2.69 -0.98
CA VAL A 151 -0.02 -2.51 -1.21
C VAL A 151 0.56 -3.82 -1.78
N THR A 152 1.18 -3.77 -2.95
CA THR A 152 1.86 -4.95 -3.53
C THR A 152 3.34 -4.99 -3.18
N GLN A 153 3.92 -6.18 -3.10
CA GLN A 153 5.35 -6.37 -2.80
C GLN A 153 6.31 -6.06 -3.96
N ARG A 154 5.76 -5.90 -5.17
CA ARG A 154 6.52 -5.57 -6.38
C ARG A 154 5.62 -4.80 -7.34
N LYS A 155 6.26 -4.03 -8.23
CA LYS A 155 5.58 -3.28 -9.29
C LYS A 155 4.99 -4.19 -10.37
N ASP A 156 5.66 -5.30 -10.69
CA ASP A 156 5.31 -6.25 -11.76
C ASP A 156 4.06 -7.10 -11.48
N VAL A 157 3.62 -7.18 -10.22
CA VAL A 157 2.34 -7.80 -9.84
C VAL A 157 1.16 -7.00 -10.41
N VAL A 158 1.36 -5.71 -10.68
CA VAL A 158 0.37 -4.82 -11.27
C VAL A 158 0.64 -4.71 -12.77
N LEU A 159 -0.19 -5.37 -13.58
CA LEU A 159 -0.06 -5.33 -15.05
C LEU A 159 -0.43 -3.96 -15.62
N TYR A 160 -1.41 -3.29 -15.03
CA TYR A 160 -1.83 -1.94 -15.38
C TYR A 160 -2.47 -1.27 -14.16
N ALA A 161 -2.09 -0.02 -13.92
CA ALA A 161 -2.78 0.88 -13.01
C ALA A 161 -2.67 2.31 -13.56
N ASP A 162 -3.65 3.15 -13.22
CA ASP A 162 -3.53 4.59 -13.46
C ASP A 162 -2.24 5.10 -12.77
N PRO A 163 -1.32 5.76 -13.50
CA PRO A 163 -0.11 6.32 -12.91
C PRO A 163 -0.35 7.26 -11.73
N ASN A 164 -1.52 7.90 -11.66
CA ASN A 164 -1.91 8.76 -10.54
C ASN A 164 -2.51 7.99 -9.35
N ALA A 165 -2.86 6.72 -9.53
CA ALA A 165 -3.44 5.85 -8.51
C ALA A 165 -2.45 4.83 -7.92
N LEU A 166 -1.28 4.67 -8.53
CA LEU A 166 -0.20 3.78 -8.10
C LEU A 166 1.01 4.56 -7.58
N GLU A 167 1.33 4.39 -6.31
CA GLU A 167 2.47 5.05 -5.67
C GLU A 167 3.57 4.05 -5.26
N ASP A 168 4.84 4.44 -5.43
CA ASP A 168 5.98 3.69 -4.90
C ASP A 168 6.30 4.20 -3.49
N ILE A 169 6.08 3.37 -2.47
CA ILE A 169 6.38 3.73 -1.07
C ILE A 169 7.69 3.12 -0.55
N THR A 170 8.52 2.55 -1.43
CA THR A 170 9.77 1.85 -1.06
C THR A 170 10.69 2.73 -0.19
N TYR A 171 10.89 3.98 -0.58
CA TYR A 171 11.77 4.90 0.13
C TYR A 171 11.18 5.34 1.48
N ASP A 172 9.87 5.52 1.57
CA ASP A 172 9.20 5.84 2.83
C ASP A 172 9.34 4.69 3.84
N VAL A 173 9.14 3.46 3.37
CA VAL A 173 9.34 2.25 4.18
C VAL A 173 10.77 2.17 4.68
N LEU A 174 11.76 2.31 3.78
CA LEU A 174 13.19 2.28 4.14
C LEU A 174 13.57 3.37 5.14
N LYS A 175 13.01 4.57 4.96
CA LYS A 175 13.25 5.69 5.85
C LYS A 175 12.75 5.37 7.26
N ILE A 176 11.50 4.92 7.40
CA ILE A 176 10.93 4.60 8.73
C ILE A 176 11.67 3.42 9.37
N LEU A 177 11.92 2.35 8.62
CA LEU A 177 12.67 1.18 9.11
C LEU A 177 14.05 1.55 9.66
N ASN A 178 14.75 2.47 8.99
CA ASN A 178 16.09 2.91 9.39
C ASN A 178 16.08 4.09 10.38
N GLN A 179 14.92 4.71 10.66
CA GLN A 179 14.75 5.82 11.62
C GLN A 179 14.23 5.36 12.99
N GLY A 180 13.59 4.19 13.08
CA GLY A 180 13.24 3.55 14.36
C GLY A 180 14.44 2.93 15.10
N GLN A 181 15.65 3.42 14.82
CA GLN A 181 16.95 3.01 15.34
C GLN A 181 17.68 4.22 15.92
#